data_AF-A0AA49GAH7-F1
#
_entry.id   AF-A0AA49GAH7-F1
#
_cell.length_a   1.000
_cell.length_b   1.000
_cell.length_c   1.000
_cell.angle_alpha   90.00
_cell.angle_beta   90.00
_cell.angle_gamma   90.00
#
_symmetry.space_group_name_H-M   'P 1'
#
loop_
_entity.id
_entity.type
_entity.pdbx_description
1 polymer ?
#
loop_
_entity_poly.entity_id
_entity_poly.type
_entity_poly.pdbx_seq_one_letter_code
_entity_poly.pdbx_strand_id
1 'polypeptide(L)'
;MTKNYSILINLIVALFIFSACDDTEDIELKTAGVYVYHEGAFGSNNATIGNYDPESYDYNASLYRGQNSSFIGDVQQNILVDNNNDRIYSVLNGSNSIDIMTSNLKSEAKISFPELDKPRDIAVLDGLAFIANWGPYNENFALTNSEIFVVDLSTNELVDRIETQEYPEHLFIKNNKLIVSHASFDGSISEISIINLDNLQIEETLEVPSSPKEITEDDNGNVWVVCTSGNLIQLSASLTGIANQIELDNSVLGDIDSHEGAIYFYSGSEISFLNISDNSISSTGIEVEMQTPYAFAVDPVSGDFYLGDALDFSSEGLVIRYDAEGELLDTFESGIAPTQFSFNIERDR
;
A
#
# COMPACT_ATOMS: atom_id res chain seq x y z
N MET A 1 -30.28 -75.11 -48.12
CA MET A 1 -28.92 -75.23 -48.69
C MET A 1 -28.35 -73.83 -48.85
N THR A 2 -27.29 -73.51 -48.10
CA THR A 2 -26.17 -72.59 -48.42
C THR A 2 -26.52 -71.27 -49.15
N LYS A 3 -26.34 -70.08 -48.58
CA LYS A 3 -25.05 -69.51 -48.10
C LYS A 3 -25.27 -68.30 -47.19
N ASN A 4 -24.44 -68.22 -46.15
CA ASN A 4 -24.17 -67.01 -45.38
C ASN A 4 -23.43 -65.98 -46.24
N TYR A 5 -23.80 -64.70 -46.15
CA TYR A 5 -22.88 -63.58 -46.32
C TYR A 5 -23.21 -62.50 -45.28
N SER A 6 -22.24 -62.34 -44.37
CA SER A 6 -22.12 -61.22 -43.43
C SER A 6 -21.83 -59.96 -44.24
N ILE A 7 -22.63 -58.90 -44.08
CA ILE A 7 -22.37 -57.59 -44.66
C ILE A 7 -22.12 -56.62 -43.50
N LEU A 8 -20.87 -56.18 -43.43
CA LEU A 8 -20.36 -55.19 -42.50
C LEU A 8 -20.94 -53.80 -42.79
N ILE A 9 -21.17 -53.11 -41.69
CA ILE A 9 -21.53 -51.71 -41.49
C ILE A 9 -20.51 -50.77 -42.18
N ASN A 10 -21.01 -49.75 -42.88
CA ASN A 10 -20.31 -48.49 -43.12
C ASN A 10 -21.31 -47.35 -42.96
N LEU A 11 -21.42 -46.85 -41.72
CA LEU A 11 -22.17 -45.64 -41.38
C LEU A 11 -21.17 -44.48 -41.45
N ILE A 12 -21.25 -43.68 -42.51
CA ILE A 12 -20.48 -42.45 -42.66
C ILE A 12 -21.13 -41.41 -41.74
N VAL A 13 -20.57 -41.22 -40.55
CA VAL A 13 -20.90 -40.10 -39.66
C VAL A 13 -20.02 -38.93 -40.09
N ALA A 14 -20.64 -37.93 -40.70
CA ALA A 14 -20.00 -36.64 -40.94
C ALA A 14 -19.79 -35.94 -39.59
N LEU A 15 -18.54 -35.84 -39.14
CA LEU A 15 -18.16 -34.94 -38.06
C LEU A 15 -18.27 -33.50 -38.56
N PHE A 16 -19.31 -32.79 -38.13
CA PHE A 16 -19.30 -31.34 -38.10
C PHE A 16 -18.37 -30.91 -36.96
N ILE A 17 -17.14 -30.51 -37.31
CA ILE A 17 -16.24 -29.80 -36.42
C ILE A 17 -16.78 -28.37 -36.33
N PHE A 18 -17.57 -28.08 -35.29
CA PHE A 18 -17.80 -26.71 -34.88
C PHE A 18 -16.48 -26.22 -34.26
N SER A 19 -15.71 -25.47 -35.04
CA SER A 19 -14.67 -24.61 -34.53
C SER A 19 -15.37 -23.43 -33.84
N ALA A 20 -15.63 -23.56 -32.54
CA ALA A 20 -15.92 -22.42 -31.70
C ALA A 20 -14.60 -21.67 -31.49
N CYS A 21 -14.39 -20.62 -32.28
CA CYS A 21 -13.41 -19.60 -31.96
C CYS A 21 -14.03 -18.81 -30.80
N ASP A 22 -13.57 -19.06 -29.58
CA ASP A 22 -13.80 -18.12 -28.49
C ASP A 22 -12.93 -16.90 -28.82
N ASP A 23 -13.54 -15.89 -29.43
CA ASP A 23 -12.98 -14.54 -29.47
C ASP A 23 -13.15 -13.97 -28.06
N THR A 24 -12.29 -14.37 -27.13
CA THR A 24 -12.09 -13.61 -25.90
C THR A 24 -11.35 -12.35 -26.33
N GLU A 25 -12.05 -11.21 -26.41
CA GLU A 25 -11.38 -9.91 -26.43
C GLU A 25 -10.49 -9.86 -25.18
N ASP A 26 -9.17 -9.81 -25.39
CA ASP A 26 -8.23 -9.53 -24.32
C ASP A 26 -8.58 -8.15 -23.77
N ILE A 27 -9.03 -8.12 -22.51
CA ILE A 27 -9.36 -6.87 -21.83
C ILE A 27 -8.03 -6.21 -21.48
N GLU A 28 -7.63 -5.24 -22.27
CA GLU A 28 -6.48 -4.39 -21.96
C GLU A 28 -6.86 -3.45 -20.82
N LEU A 29 -6.02 -3.37 -19.79
CA LEU A 29 -6.19 -2.44 -18.68
C LEU A 29 -5.32 -1.21 -18.94
N LYS A 30 -5.75 -0.06 -18.41
CA LYS A 30 -4.94 1.15 -18.41
C LYS A 30 -5.08 1.92 -17.11
N THR A 31 -4.02 2.62 -16.73
CA THR A 31 -4.07 3.61 -15.64
C THR A 31 -4.65 4.90 -16.18
N ALA A 32 -5.88 5.22 -15.79
CA ALA A 32 -6.62 6.41 -16.22
C ALA A 32 -6.32 7.65 -15.37
N GLY A 33 -5.61 7.50 -14.26
CA GLY A 33 -5.19 8.61 -13.40
C GLY A 33 -4.46 8.12 -12.16
N VAL A 34 -3.64 8.98 -11.59
CA VAL A 34 -2.84 8.69 -10.39
C VAL A 34 -3.16 9.72 -9.33
N TYR A 35 -3.65 9.29 -8.17
CA TYR A 35 -3.76 10.16 -7.02
C TYR A 35 -2.41 10.27 -6.30
N VAL A 36 -2.02 11.50 -5.99
CA VAL A 36 -0.82 11.81 -5.22
C VAL A 36 -1.27 12.38 -3.88
N TYR A 37 -0.90 11.72 -2.79
CA TYR A 37 -1.25 12.14 -1.43
C TYR A 37 -0.09 12.89 -0.80
N HIS A 38 -0.39 13.94 -0.05
CA HIS A 38 0.63 14.86 0.48
C HIS A 38 0.41 15.07 1.97
N GLU A 39 1.44 14.83 2.78
CA GLU A 39 1.35 15.05 4.23
C GLU A 39 1.01 16.51 4.56
N GLY A 40 1.52 17.45 3.77
CA GLY A 40 1.55 18.85 4.18
C GLY A 40 2.69 19.13 5.17
N ALA A 41 2.76 20.37 5.62
CA ALA A 41 3.73 20.76 6.66
C ALA A 41 3.11 20.58 8.04
N PHE A 42 3.84 19.92 8.95
CA PHE A 42 3.38 19.65 10.32
C PHE A 42 2.82 20.89 11.01
N GLY A 43 1.61 20.80 11.55
CA GLY A 43 0.91 21.88 12.26
C GLY A 43 0.35 22.98 11.37
N SER A 44 0.42 22.85 10.05
CA SER A 44 -0.04 23.87 9.09
C SER A 44 -1.43 23.60 8.53
N ASN A 45 -1.96 22.38 8.72
CA ASN A 45 -3.28 21.95 8.25
C ASN A 45 -3.47 22.20 6.75
N ASN A 46 -2.46 21.83 5.97
CA ASN A 46 -2.35 22.08 4.53
C ASN A 46 -2.08 20.80 3.72
N ALA A 47 -2.43 19.63 4.23
CA ALA A 47 -2.40 18.37 3.49
C ALA A 47 -3.33 18.44 2.26
N THR A 48 -2.93 17.87 1.13
CA THR A 48 -3.68 17.92 -0.13
C THR A 48 -3.68 16.57 -0.84
N ILE A 49 -4.66 16.36 -1.73
CA ILE A 49 -4.67 15.22 -2.65
C ILE A 49 -4.68 15.78 -4.07
N GLY A 50 -3.65 15.42 -4.84
CA GLY A 50 -3.50 15.77 -6.25
C GLY A 50 -3.95 14.64 -7.17
N ASN A 51 -4.10 14.95 -8.46
CA ASN A 51 -4.34 13.97 -9.50
C ASN A 51 -3.47 14.27 -10.72
N TYR A 52 -2.77 13.24 -11.19
CA TYR A 52 -1.93 13.23 -12.37
C TYR A 52 -2.56 12.37 -13.47
N ASP A 53 -2.71 12.93 -14.67
CA ASP A 53 -3.12 12.20 -15.87
C ASP A 53 -1.87 11.65 -16.58
N PRO A 54 -1.64 10.32 -16.61
CA PRO A 54 -0.44 9.74 -17.19
C PRO A 54 -0.40 9.79 -18.73
N GLU A 55 -1.53 10.07 -19.41
CA GLU A 55 -1.58 10.23 -20.87
C GLU A 55 -1.29 11.69 -21.28
N SER A 56 -1.90 12.67 -20.60
CA SER A 56 -1.75 14.09 -20.94
C SER A 56 -0.60 14.79 -20.22
N TYR A 57 -0.04 14.18 -19.18
CA TYR A 57 0.96 14.76 -18.27
C TYR A 57 0.43 15.97 -17.49
N ASP A 58 -0.89 16.14 -17.43
CA ASP A 58 -1.50 17.22 -16.64
C ASP A 58 -1.56 16.83 -15.16
N TYR A 59 -1.06 17.73 -14.30
CA TYR A 59 -1.15 17.57 -12.86
C TYR A 59 -2.00 18.67 -12.21
N ASN A 60 -2.88 18.26 -11.29
CA ASN A 60 -3.62 19.16 -10.41
C ASN A 60 -3.31 18.83 -8.94
N ALA A 61 -2.46 19.64 -8.32
CA ALA A 61 -1.98 19.48 -6.94
C ALA A 61 -3.04 19.54 -5.84
N SER A 62 -4.26 19.95 -6.17
CA SER A 62 -5.33 20.09 -5.18
C SER A 62 -6.65 19.70 -5.82
N LEU A 63 -6.75 18.44 -6.24
CA LEU A 63 -8.01 17.87 -6.72
C LEU A 63 -9.01 17.74 -5.56
N TYR A 64 -8.55 17.42 -4.35
CA TYR A 64 -9.43 17.42 -3.19
C TYR A 64 -10.13 18.78 -3.04
N ARG A 65 -11.46 18.72 -2.99
CA ARG A 65 -12.35 19.86 -2.81
C ARG A 65 -13.28 19.50 -1.67
N GLY A 66 -12.76 19.52 -0.45
CA GLY A 66 -13.59 19.44 0.76
C GLY A 66 -14.65 20.54 0.74
N GLN A 67 -15.74 20.36 1.49
CA GLN A 67 -16.90 21.26 1.41
C GLN A 67 -16.57 22.75 1.64
N ASN A 68 -15.48 23.06 2.36
CA ASN A 68 -15.07 24.42 2.72
C ASN A 68 -13.55 24.69 2.57
N SER A 69 -12.75 23.75 2.04
CA SER A 69 -11.29 23.87 1.93
C SER A 69 -10.74 22.93 0.86
N SER A 70 -9.63 23.32 0.21
CA SER A 70 -8.82 22.40 -0.62
C SER A 70 -7.90 21.50 0.20
N PHE A 71 -7.80 21.73 1.51
CA PHE A 71 -6.99 20.92 2.43
C PHE A 71 -7.84 19.87 3.13
N ILE A 72 -7.30 18.65 3.23
CA ILE A 72 -7.97 17.51 3.89
C ILE A 72 -7.70 17.48 5.40
N GLY A 73 -6.56 18.04 5.83
CA GLY A 73 -6.16 18.04 7.23
C GLY A 73 -4.69 18.43 7.42
N ASP A 74 -4.14 17.94 8.52
CA ASP A 74 -2.75 18.10 8.93
C ASP A 74 -2.09 16.72 9.01
N VAL A 75 -0.97 16.56 8.30
CA VAL A 75 -0.17 15.32 8.22
C VAL A 75 -1.01 14.13 7.76
N GLN A 76 -1.29 14.07 6.47
CA GLN A 76 -1.92 12.91 5.82
C GLN A 76 -0.94 11.73 5.77
N GLN A 77 -0.98 10.89 6.79
CA GLN A 77 0.07 9.93 7.11
C GLN A 77 0.05 8.64 6.29
N ASN A 78 -1.16 8.14 6.00
CA ASN A 78 -1.36 6.90 5.26
C ASN A 78 -2.76 6.90 4.62
N ILE A 79 -2.89 6.20 3.51
CA ILE A 79 -4.12 6.00 2.76
C ILE A 79 -4.38 4.50 2.56
N LEU A 80 -5.59 4.08 2.96
CA LEU A 80 -6.15 2.81 2.54
C LEU A 80 -7.20 3.05 1.45
N VAL A 81 -6.98 2.45 0.26
CA VAL A 81 -7.96 2.43 -0.83
C VAL A 81 -8.69 1.08 -0.82
N ASP A 82 -9.98 1.10 -0.49
CA ASP A 82 -10.88 -0.06 -0.56
C ASP A 82 -11.78 0.05 -1.80
N ASN A 83 -11.27 -0.49 -2.90
CA ASN A 83 -11.96 -0.52 -4.19
C ASN A 83 -13.26 -1.32 -4.16
N ASN A 84 -13.39 -2.32 -3.26
CA ASN A 84 -14.59 -3.17 -3.21
C ASN A 84 -15.80 -2.42 -2.65
N ASN A 85 -15.56 -1.42 -1.80
CA ASN A 85 -16.62 -0.64 -1.14
C ASN A 85 -16.69 0.82 -1.62
N ASP A 86 -15.89 1.21 -2.63
CA ASP A 86 -15.75 2.61 -3.08
C ASP A 86 -15.41 3.53 -1.90
N ARG A 87 -14.35 3.19 -1.17
CA ARG A 87 -13.88 3.92 0.01
C ARG A 87 -12.40 4.22 -0.06
N ILE A 88 -12.04 5.42 0.40
CA ILE A 88 -10.68 5.85 0.67
C ILE A 88 -10.66 6.32 2.13
N TYR A 89 -9.79 5.74 2.93
CA TYR A 89 -9.55 6.15 4.31
C TYR A 89 -8.25 6.94 4.36
N SER A 90 -8.34 8.22 4.70
CA SER A 90 -7.18 9.08 4.85
C SER A 90 -6.87 9.26 6.32
N VAL A 91 -5.76 8.68 6.78
CA VAL A 91 -5.26 8.83 8.15
C VAL A 91 -4.60 10.20 8.29
N LEU A 92 -5.14 11.06 9.15
CA LEU A 92 -4.65 12.43 9.35
C LEU A 92 -4.03 12.53 10.74
N ASN A 93 -2.73 12.30 10.82
CA ASN A 93 -1.96 12.22 12.06
C ASN A 93 -2.06 13.51 12.87
N GLY A 94 -1.75 14.66 12.28
CA GLY A 94 -1.78 15.96 12.95
C GLY A 94 -3.19 16.46 13.26
N SER A 95 -4.20 15.89 12.59
CA SER A 95 -5.61 16.21 12.84
C SER A 95 -6.30 15.26 13.80
N ASN A 96 -5.64 14.20 14.27
CA ASN A 96 -6.23 13.19 15.15
C ASN A 96 -7.58 12.66 14.61
N SER A 97 -7.61 12.33 13.32
CA SER A 97 -8.82 11.86 12.65
C SER A 97 -8.53 10.98 11.43
N ILE A 98 -9.51 10.20 11.00
CA ILE A 98 -9.52 9.53 9.69
C ILE A 98 -10.67 10.13 8.88
N ASP A 99 -10.39 10.67 7.69
CA ASP A 99 -11.43 11.10 6.74
C ASP A 99 -11.81 9.94 5.83
N ILE A 100 -13.11 9.65 5.72
CA ILE A 100 -13.65 8.58 4.89
C ILE A 100 -14.26 9.21 3.65
N MET A 101 -13.69 8.91 2.49
CA MET A 101 -14.10 9.46 1.20
C MET A 101 -14.54 8.35 0.25
N THR A 102 -15.25 8.72 -0.82
CA THR A 102 -15.42 7.85 -2.00
C THR A 102 -14.24 8.01 -2.96
N SER A 103 -14.12 7.16 -3.98
CA SER A 103 -13.05 7.24 -5.00
C SER A 103 -12.96 8.60 -5.70
N ASN A 104 -14.05 9.37 -5.78
CA ASN A 104 -14.05 10.74 -6.32
C ASN A 104 -13.58 11.82 -5.33
N LEU A 105 -12.98 11.43 -4.20
CA LEU A 105 -12.46 12.29 -3.13
C LEU A 105 -13.54 13.11 -2.36
N LYS A 106 -14.81 12.73 -2.46
CA LYS A 106 -15.87 13.31 -1.64
C LYS A 106 -15.87 12.69 -0.25
N SER A 107 -15.60 13.50 0.78
CA SER A 107 -15.75 13.12 2.20
C SER A 107 -17.21 12.80 2.54
N GLU A 108 -17.42 11.66 3.18
CA GLU A 108 -18.73 11.15 3.61
C GLU A 108 -18.85 11.04 5.14
N ALA A 109 -17.74 10.77 5.82
CA ALA A 109 -17.69 10.63 7.28
C ALA A 109 -16.28 10.92 7.81
N LYS A 110 -16.17 11.11 9.12
CA LYS A 110 -14.89 11.28 9.81
C LYS A 110 -14.90 10.47 11.09
N ILE A 111 -13.87 9.67 11.31
CA ILE A 111 -13.60 8.99 12.59
C ILE A 111 -12.74 9.94 13.42
N SER A 112 -13.25 10.34 14.59
CA SER A 112 -12.49 11.12 15.57
C SER A 112 -13.15 10.99 16.95
N PHE A 113 -12.34 10.70 17.96
CA PHE A 113 -12.76 10.56 19.35
C PHE A 113 -11.60 11.00 20.27
N PRO A 114 -11.86 11.35 21.55
CA PRO A 114 -10.87 11.99 22.43
C PRO A 114 -9.54 11.25 22.61
N GLU A 115 -9.56 9.92 22.52
CA GLU A 115 -8.38 9.05 22.69
C GLU A 115 -7.55 8.88 21.42
N LEU A 116 -8.08 9.25 20.25
CA LEU A 116 -7.35 9.20 18.99
C LEU A 116 -6.29 10.30 18.97
N ASP A 117 -5.01 9.93 18.96
CA ASP A 117 -3.90 10.88 18.99
C ASP A 117 -2.71 10.32 18.19
N LYS A 118 -2.34 11.01 17.12
CA LYS A 118 -1.32 10.58 16.15
C LYS A 118 -1.61 9.20 15.56
N PRO A 119 -2.76 9.00 14.89
CA PRO A 119 -2.98 7.78 14.13
C PRO A 119 -1.92 7.64 13.02
N ARG A 120 -1.56 6.39 12.72
CA ARG A 120 -0.47 6.04 11.81
C ARG A 120 -0.97 5.35 10.56
N ASP A 121 -1.83 4.37 10.74
CA ASP A 121 -2.36 3.54 9.66
C ASP A 121 -3.73 2.97 10.03
N ILE A 122 -4.44 2.45 9.02
CA ILE A 122 -5.75 1.83 9.13
C ILE A 122 -5.85 0.57 8.27
N ALA A 123 -6.40 -0.50 8.83
CA ALA A 123 -6.84 -1.68 8.09
C ALA A 123 -8.33 -1.93 8.32
N VAL A 124 -9.02 -2.50 7.33
CA VAL A 124 -10.47 -2.72 7.40
C VAL A 124 -10.81 -4.18 7.09
N LEU A 125 -11.65 -4.79 7.93
CA LEU A 125 -12.22 -6.12 7.70
C LEU A 125 -13.62 -6.21 8.30
N ASP A 126 -14.57 -6.76 7.55
CA ASP A 126 -15.92 -7.10 8.02
C ASP A 126 -16.68 -5.95 8.73
N GLY A 127 -16.50 -4.71 8.26
CA GLY A 127 -17.16 -3.53 8.81
C GLY A 127 -16.49 -2.95 10.06
N LEU A 128 -15.32 -3.48 10.45
CA LEU A 128 -14.46 -2.92 11.49
C LEU A 128 -13.25 -2.24 10.86
N ALA A 129 -12.84 -1.12 11.44
CA ALA A 129 -11.54 -0.50 11.19
C ALA A 129 -10.61 -0.74 12.38
N PHE A 130 -9.39 -1.14 12.09
CA PHE A 130 -8.27 -1.26 13.00
C PHE A 130 -7.33 -0.10 12.75
N ILE A 131 -7.04 0.71 13.77
CA ILE A 131 -6.26 1.94 13.61
C ILE A 131 -5.02 1.86 14.49
N ALA A 132 -3.84 1.97 13.89
CA ALA A 132 -2.59 2.09 14.61
C ALA A 132 -2.49 3.48 15.24
N ASN A 133 -2.36 3.55 16.56
CA ASN A 133 -2.35 4.79 17.31
C ASN A 133 -1.11 4.88 18.21
N TRP A 134 -0.35 5.96 18.06
CA TRP A 134 0.80 6.22 18.94
C TRP A 134 0.38 6.74 20.32
N GLY A 135 -0.64 7.59 20.37
CA GLY A 135 -1.06 8.22 21.61
C GLY A 135 -0.21 9.43 22.02
N PRO A 136 -0.48 10.01 23.20
CA PRO A 136 0.24 11.17 23.70
C PRO A 136 1.61 10.81 24.27
N TYR A 137 2.54 11.78 24.21
CA TYR A 137 3.81 11.72 24.94
C TYR A 137 3.62 12.09 26.42
N ASN A 138 4.28 11.35 27.30
CA ASN A 138 4.44 11.74 28.70
C ASN A 138 5.59 12.75 28.88
N GLU A 139 5.85 13.14 30.13
CA GLU A 139 6.89 14.13 30.49
C GLU A 139 8.33 13.73 30.10
N ASN A 140 8.58 12.45 29.83
CA ASN A 140 9.87 11.91 29.41
C ASN A 140 9.92 11.62 27.89
N PHE A 141 8.94 12.10 27.12
CA PHE A 141 8.82 11.84 25.67
C PHE A 141 8.65 10.36 25.30
N ALA A 142 8.20 9.51 26.24
CA ALA A 142 7.73 8.17 25.90
C ALA A 142 6.23 8.21 25.55
N LEU A 143 5.81 7.37 24.62
CA LEU A 143 4.40 7.25 24.25
C LEU A 143 3.61 6.66 25.42
N THR A 144 2.32 6.97 25.45
CA THR A 144 1.36 6.41 26.40
C THR A 144 0.08 6.13 25.65
N ASN A 145 -0.63 5.05 26.00
CA ASN A 145 -1.82 4.59 25.28
C ASN A 145 -1.54 4.36 23.78
N SER A 146 -0.39 3.75 23.49
CA SER A 146 -0.04 3.30 22.15
C SER A 146 -0.67 1.93 21.93
N GLU A 147 -1.68 1.87 21.07
CA GLU A 147 -2.63 0.76 20.99
C GLU A 147 -3.15 0.64 19.55
N ILE A 148 -3.79 -0.50 19.24
CA ILE A 148 -4.67 -0.60 18.07
C ILE A 148 -6.10 -0.31 18.52
N PHE A 149 -6.75 0.67 17.90
CA PHE A 149 -8.17 0.94 18.12
C PHE A 149 -9.03 0.13 17.16
N VAL A 150 -10.14 -0.40 17.67
CA VAL A 150 -11.16 -1.11 16.87
C VAL A 150 -12.41 -0.23 16.80
N VAL A 151 -12.80 0.15 15.60
CA VAL A 151 -13.92 1.06 15.32
C VAL A 151 -14.98 0.36 14.48
N ASP A 152 -16.25 0.47 14.88
CA ASP A 152 -17.38 0.03 14.05
C ASP A 152 -17.63 1.07 12.96
N LEU A 153 -17.49 0.69 11.69
CA LEU A 153 -17.63 1.62 10.56
C LEU A 153 -19.09 2.00 10.27
N SER A 154 -20.07 1.29 10.82
CA SER A 154 -21.49 1.65 10.68
C SER A 154 -21.87 2.84 11.57
N THR A 155 -21.21 2.98 12.72
CA THR A 155 -21.41 4.09 13.67
C THR A 155 -20.25 5.08 13.70
N ASN A 156 -19.07 4.69 13.19
CA ASN A 156 -17.78 5.36 13.36
C ASN A 156 -17.36 5.55 14.83
N GLU A 157 -17.79 4.63 15.71
CA GLU A 157 -17.50 4.69 17.14
C GLU A 157 -16.46 3.64 17.55
N LEU A 158 -15.60 4.01 18.51
CA LEU A 158 -14.64 3.11 19.15
C LEU A 158 -15.39 2.02 19.92
N VAL A 159 -15.12 0.75 19.60
CA VAL A 159 -15.78 -0.41 20.20
C VAL A 159 -14.84 -1.30 21.00
N ASP A 160 -13.55 -1.34 20.67
CA ASP A 160 -12.55 -2.11 21.41
C ASP A 160 -11.13 -1.54 21.23
N ARG A 161 -10.17 -2.10 21.97
CA ARG A 161 -8.74 -1.74 21.93
C ARG A 161 -7.88 -2.97 22.09
N ILE A 162 -6.75 -3.00 21.41
CA ILE A 162 -5.74 -4.05 21.52
C ILE A 162 -4.47 -3.40 22.03
N GLU A 163 -4.06 -3.79 23.24
CA GLU A 163 -2.76 -3.40 23.80
C GLU A 163 -1.66 -4.09 22.99
N THR A 164 -0.71 -3.30 22.49
CA THR A 164 0.43 -3.76 21.71
C THR A 164 1.71 -3.14 22.23
N GLN A 165 2.84 -3.51 21.65
CA GLN A 165 4.07 -2.73 21.80
C GLN A 165 3.86 -1.29 21.29
N GLU A 166 4.60 -0.33 21.85
CA GLU A 166 4.55 1.07 21.42
C GLU A 166 4.97 1.22 19.94
N TYR A 167 4.63 2.36 19.33
CA TYR A 167 4.94 2.70 17.95
C TYR A 167 4.36 1.73 16.90
N PRO A 168 3.07 1.32 16.97
CA PRO A 168 2.43 0.63 15.86
C PRO A 168 2.46 1.54 14.63
N GLU A 169 3.02 1.06 13.52
CA GLU A 169 3.21 1.83 12.29
C GLU A 169 2.26 1.37 11.18
N HIS A 170 2.48 0.20 10.60
CA HIS A 170 1.74 -0.30 9.45
C HIS A 170 0.92 -1.55 9.80
N LEU A 171 -0.25 -1.67 9.18
CA LEU A 171 -1.28 -2.66 9.42
C LEU A 171 -1.56 -3.45 8.14
N PHE A 172 -1.49 -4.77 8.22
CA PHE A 172 -1.85 -5.63 7.10
C PHE A 172 -2.71 -6.79 7.55
N ILE A 173 -3.81 -7.07 6.86
CA ILE A 173 -4.71 -8.17 7.20
C ILE A 173 -4.51 -9.33 6.24
N LYS A 174 -4.22 -10.51 6.80
CA LYS A 174 -4.08 -11.76 6.05
C LYS A 174 -4.62 -12.92 6.87
N ASN A 175 -5.41 -13.81 6.25
CA ASN A 175 -5.88 -15.05 6.88
C ASN A 175 -6.56 -14.83 8.26
N ASN A 176 -7.42 -13.80 8.36
CA ASN A 176 -8.09 -13.39 9.60
C ASN A 176 -7.13 -13.01 10.75
N LYS A 177 -5.92 -12.56 10.40
CA LYS A 177 -4.93 -12.03 11.33
C LYS A 177 -4.56 -10.61 10.91
N LEU A 178 -4.37 -9.74 11.89
CA LEU A 178 -3.80 -8.42 11.72
C LEU A 178 -2.31 -8.48 12.06
N ILE A 179 -1.48 -8.09 11.09
CA ILE A 179 -0.04 -7.97 11.19
C ILE A 179 0.24 -6.50 11.48
N VAL A 180 0.97 -6.22 12.55
CA VAL A 180 1.30 -4.86 13.01
C VAL A 180 2.80 -4.72 13.06
N SER A 181 3.37 -3.78 12.32
CA SER A 181 4.78 -3.41 12.50
C SER A 181 4.93 -2.41 13.65
N HIS A 182 6.01 -2.52 14.42
CA HIS A 182 6.36 -1.59 15.49
C HIS A 182 7.74 -0.99 15.22
N ALA A 183 7.79 0.32 14.94
CA ALA A 183 9.02 1.00 14.58
C ALA A 183 9.15 2.36 15.29
N SER A 184 10.06 2.44 16.27
CA SER A 184 10.42 3.71 16.87
C SER A 184 11.39 4.51 15.99
N PHE A 185 11.37 5.83 16.12
CA PHE A 185 12.26 6.73 15.38
C PHE A 185 13.76 6.43 15.58
N ASP A 186 14.14 6.00 16.77
CA ASP A 186 15.53 5.66 17.11
C ASP A 186 15.89 4.20 16.82
N GLY A 187 14.94 3.42 16.31
CA GLY A 187 15.11 2.02 15.97
C GLY A 187 15.24 1.06 17.17
N SER A 188 15.01 1.55 18.39
CA SER A 188 15.08 0.75 19.63
C SER A 188 13.91 -0.21 19.81
N ILE A 189 12.77 0.09 19.20
CA ILE A 189 11.61 -0.81 19.11
C ILE A 189 11.53 -1.31 17.67
N SER A 190 11.55 -2.63 17.54
CA SER A 190 11.63 -3.33 16.26
C SER A 190 11.00 -4.71 16.37
N GLU A 191 9.70 -4.76 16.09
CA GLU A 191 8.88 -5.93 16.34
C GLU A 191 7.73 -6.02 15.33
N ILE A 192 7.25 -7.23 15.08
CA ILE A 192 5.97 -7.46 14.40
C ILE A 192 5.04 -8.21 15.35
N SER A 193 3.85 -7.67 15.60
CA SER A 193 2.78 -8.37 16.31
C SER A 193 1.82 -9.04 15.32
N ILE A 194 1.44 -10.29 15.61
CA ILE A 194 0.41 -11.02 14.86
C ILE A 194 -0.80 -11.20 15.77
N ILE A 195 -1.90 -10.54 15.43
CA ILE A 195 -3.14 -10.50 16.20
C ILE A 195 -4.19 -11.36 15.52
N ASN A 196 -4.84 -12.25 16.28
CA ASN A 196 -6.00 -12.99 15.80
C ASN A 196 -7.26 -12.13 15.88
N LEU A 197 -7.97 -11.98 14.76
CA LEU A 197 -9.13 -11.09 14.68
C LEU A 197 -10.42 -11.71 15.23
N ASP A 198 -10.48 -13.02 15.46
CA ASP A 198 -11.65 -13.67 16.10
C ASP A 198 -11.75 -13.34 17.60
N ASN A 199 -10.62 -13.07 18.24
CA ASN A 199 -10.55 -12.84 19.69
C ASN A 199 -9.77 -11.58 20.10
N LEU A 200 -9.22 -10.85 19.12
CA LEU A 200 -8.44 -9.62 19.31
C LEU A 200 -7.25 -9.79 20.26
N GLN A 201 -6.58 -10.93 20.21
CA GLN A 201 -5.39 -11.22 21.02
C GLN A 201 -4.15 -11.39 20.15
N ILE A 202 -3.00 -10.94 20.66
CA ILE A 202 -1.69 -11.22 20.07
C ILE A 202 -1.43 -12.73 20.20
N GLU A 203 -1.24 -13.41 19.07
CA GLU A 203 -0.82 -14.81 19.02
C GLU A 203 0.69 -14.95 18.98
N GLU A 204 1.37 -14.06 18.27
CA GLU A 204 2.81 -14.13 18.04
C GLU A 204 3.43 -12.74 18.02
N THR A 205 4.69 -12.70 18.43
CA THR A 205 5.53 -11.52 18.44
C THR A 205 6.87 -11.90 17.84
N LEU A 206 7.28 -11.19 16.79
CA LEU A 206 8.48 -11.50 16.01
C LEU A 206 9.49 -10.36 16.15
N GLU A 207 10.66 -10.66 16.71
CA GLU A 207 11.79 -9.73 16.68
C GLU A 207 12.35 -9.66 15.26
N VAL A 208 12.55 -8.44 14.76
CA VAL A 208 13.05 -8.17 13.41
C VAL A 208 14.14 -7.09 13.43
N PRO A 209 14.94 -6.96 12.35
CA PRO A 209 15.86 -5.83 12.21
C PRO A 209 15.15 -4.48 12.29
N SER A 210 15.91 -3.47 12.71
CA SER A 210 15.40 -2.14 13.07
C SER A 210 14.55 -1.48 11.99
N SER A 211 13.56 -0.69 12.41
CA SER A 211 12.67 0.10 11.55
C SER A 211 11.79 -0.71 10.59
N PRO A 212 11.04 -1.75 11.05
CA PRO A 212 10.03 -2.42 10.23
C PRO A 212 8.90 -1.43 9.91
N LYS A 213 8.90 -0.86 8.71
CA LYS A 213 8.06 0.30 8.39
C LYS A 213 6.79 -0.07 7.62
N GLU A 214 6.90 -0.93 6.62
CA GLU A 214 5.79 -1.23 5.71
C GLU A 214 5.69 -2.74 5.45
N ILE A 215 4.47 -3.20 5.18
CA ILE A 215 4.13 -4.60 4.94
C ILE A 215 3.44 -4.69 3.57
N THR A 216 3.97 -5.50 2.67
CA THR A 216 3.36 -5.77 1.35
C THR A 216 3.13 -7.27 1.14
N GLU A 217 2.25 -7.60 0.20
CA GLU A 217 2.00 -8.97 -0.25
C GLU A 217 2.49 -9.11 -1.69
N ASP A 218 3.23 -10.18 -1.96
CA ASP A 218 3.68 -10.48 -3.31
C ASP A 218 2.65 -11.24 -4.16
N ASP A 219 2.90 -11.35 -5.47
CA ASP A 219 2.02 -12.05 -6.43
C ASP A 219 1.76 -13.53 -6.09
N ASN A 220 2.60 -14.15 -5.26
CA ASN A 220 2.44 -15.53 -4.80
C ASN A 220 1.71 -15.61 -3.44
N GLY A 221 1.33 -14.47 -2.88
CA GLY A 221 0.64 -14.33 -1.61
C GLY A 221 1.55 -14.43 -0.39
N ASN A 222 2.87 -14.29 -0.53
CA ASN A 222 3.77 -14.19 0.63
C ASN A 222 3.77 -12.75 1.16
N VAL A 223 3.85 -12.62 2.47
CA VAL A 223 3.90 -11.32 3.14
C VAL A 223 5.34 -10.93 3.42
N TRP A 224 5.69 -9.71 3.04
CA TRP A 224 7.02 -9.13 3.19
C TRP A 224 6.94 -7.87 4.03
N VAL A 225 7.96 -7.67 4.87
CA VAL A 225 8.12 -6.45 5.68
C VAL A 225 9.45 -5.83 5.33
N VAL A 226 9.44 -4.54 4.99
CA VAL A 226 10.67 -3.76 4.85
C VAL A 226 11.08 -3.21 6.21
N CYS A 227 12.28 -3.58 6.62
CA CYS A 227 13.02 -2.89 7.66
C CYS A 227 13.88 -1.84 6.95
N THR A 228 13.51 -0.55 7.06
CA THR A 228 14.17 0.53 6.31
C THR A 228 15.65 0.71 6.69
N SER A 229 16.09 0.10 7.81
CA SER A 229 17.50 -0.05 8.15
C SER A 229 18.32 -0.90 7.16
N GLY A 230 17.67 -1.61 6.22
CA GLY A 230 18.32 -2.38 5.16
C GLY A 230 18.03 -3.88 5.21
N ASN A 231 16.80 -4.30 5.54
CA ASN A 231 16.41 -5.72 5.45
C ASN A 231 15.01 -5.88 4.86
N LEU A 232 14.80 -6.99 4.14
CA LEU A 232 13.47 -7.49 3.76
C LEU A 232 13.18 -8.79 4.52
N ILE A 233 12.03 -8.85 5.18
CA ILE A 233 11.62 -9.98 6.01
C ILE A 233 10.41 -10.66 5.39
N GLN A 234 10.55 -11.90 4.95
CA GLN A 234 9.42 -12.72 4.52
C GLN A 234 8.81 -13.42 5.73
N LEU A 235 7.53 -13.20 5.98
CA LEU A 235 6.81 -13.94 7.01
C LEU A 235 6.46 -15.35 6.54
N SER A 236 6.43 -16.30 7.46
CA SER A 236 5.93 -17.65 7.18
C SER A 236 4.46 -17.62 6.80
N ALA A 237 4.03 -18.53 5.92
CA ALA A 237 2.64 -18.58 5.47
C ALA A 237 1.60 -18.76 6.60
N SER A 238 2.00 -19.40 7.72
CA SER A 238 1.18 -19.54 8.93
C SER A 238 1.16 -18.30 9.82
N LEU A 239 1.99 -17.30 9.52
CA LEU A 239 2.23 -16.10 10.31
C LEU A 239 2.65 -16.44 11.75
N THR A 240 3.55 -17.41 11.90
CA THR A 240 4.07 -17.87 13.20
C THR A 240 5.58 -17.78 13.31
N GLY A 241 6.21 -16.96 12.46
CA GLY A 241 7.67 -16.92 12.33
C GLY A 241 8.12 -16.28 11.02
N ILE A 242 9.43 -16.12 10.88
CA ILE A 242 10.10 -15.59 9.70
C ILE A 242 10.50 -16.76 8.78
N ALA A 243 10.10 -16.69 7.51
CA ALA A 243 10.49 -17.66 6.48
C ALA A 243 11.85 -17.33 5.86
N ASN A 244 12.10 -16.04 5.61
CA ASN A 244 13.35 -15.57 5.04
C ASN A 244 13.70 -14.17 5.55
N GLN A 245 15.00 -13.87 5.59
CA GLN A 245 15.53 -12.55 5.89
C GLN A 245 16.63 -12.24 4.89
N ILE A 246 16.51 -11.11 4.22
CA ILE A 246 17.40 -10.67 3.17
C ILE A 246 18.01 -9.34 3.60
N GLU A 247 19.33 -9.33 3.76
CA GLU A 247 20.09 -8.12 4.08
C GLU A 247 20.35 -7.33 2.78
N LEU A 248 20.14 -6.02 2.83
CA LEU A 248 20.38 -5.09 1.74
C LEU A 248 21.67 -4.30 2.01
N ASP A 249 22.34 -3.88 0.94
CA ASP A 249 23.56 -3.09 1.05
C ASP A 249 23.33 -1.67 1.59
N ASN A 250 22.10 -1.16 1.45
CA ASN A 250 21.71 0.19 1.83
C ASN A 250 20.32 0.19 2.51
N SER A 251 20.00 1.29 3.19
CA SER A 251 18.65 1.57 3.67
C SER A 251 17.65 1.68 2.52
N VAL A 252 16.40 1.31 2.79
CA VAL A 252 15.28 1.59 1.89
C VAL A 252 14.68 2.94 2.27
N LEU A 253 14.41 3.78 1.29
CA LEU A 253 13.89 5.14 1.50
C LEU A 253 12.55 5.28 0.77
N GLY A 254 11.50 5.65 1.52
CA GLY A 254 10.12 5.62 1.06
C GLY A 254 9.45 4.28 1.38
N ASP A 255 8.70 3.78 0.42
CA ASP A 255 7.86 2.58 0.49
C ASP A 255 8.41 1.46 -0.41
N ILE A 256 7.78 0.28 -0.39
CA ILE A 256 8.07 -0.87 -1.26
C ILE A 256 6.80 -1.33 -1.98
N ASP A 257 6.95 -1.88 -3.18
CA ASP A 257 5.80 -2.34 -3.95
C ASP A 257 6.10 -3.64 -4.71
N SER A 258 5.09 -4.49 -4.90
CA SER A 258 5.25 -5.75 -5.62
C SER A 258 4.63 -5.66 -7.01
N HIS A 259 5.39 -6.10 -8.01
CA HIS A 259 4.94 -6.15 -9.40
C HIS A 259 5.67 -7.26 -10.16
N GLU A 260 4.92 -8.04 -10.94
CA GLU A 260 5.41 -9.10 -11.84
C GLU A 260 6.53 -9.99 -11.27
N GLY A 261 6.32 -10.54 -10.07
CA GLY A 261 7.27 -11.47 -9.45
C GLY A 261 8.52 -10.81 -8.86
N ALA A 262 8.50 -9.50 -8.66
CA ALA A 262 9.51 -8.76 -7.91
C ALA A 262 8.90 -7.87 -6.81
N ILE A 263 9.74 -7.49 -5.85
CA ILE A 263 9.46 -6.42 -4.89
C ILE A 263 10.45 -5.30 -5.16
N TYR A 264 9.95 -4.16 -5.60
CA TYR A 264 10.72 -2.98 -5.95
C TYR A 264 10.80 -2.02 -4.77
N PHE A 265 11.93 -1.33 -4.69
CA PHE A 265 12.20 -0.36 -3.65
C PHE A 265 13.30 0.61 -4.09
N TYR A 266 13.27 1.83 -3.55
CA TYR A 266 14.33 2.81 -3.77
C TYR A 266 15.40 2.73 -2.68
N SER A 267 16.65 2.53 -3.07
CA SER A 267 17.78 2.34 -2.16
C SER A 267 19.10 2.75 -2.80
N GLY A 268 19.97 3.44 -2.04
CA GLY A 268 21.29 3.82 -2.53
C GLY A 268 21.30 4.79 -3.72
N SER A 269 20.20 5.53 -3.95
CA SER A 269 19.96 6.38 -5.14
C SER A 269 19.57 5.64 -6.42
N GLU A 270 19.20 4.37 -6.31
CA GLU A 270 18.74 3.55 -7.42
C GLU A 270 17.41 2.86 -7.11
N ILE A 271 16.65 2.56 -8.15
CA ILE A 271 15.52 1.63 -8.04
C ILE A 271 16.07 0.21 -8.10
N SER A 272 15.93 -0.51 -6.99
CA SER A 272 16.36 -1.90 -6.81
C SER A 272 15.17 -2.82 -6.62
N PHE A 273 15.39 -4.12 -6.76
CA PHE A 273 14.34 -5.10 -6.55
C PHE A 273 14.86 -6.43 -6.01
N LEU A 274 13.97 -7.11 -5.29
CA LEU A 274 14.10 -8.50 -4.95
C LEU A 274 13.37 -9.34 -6.01
N ASN A 275 14.06 -10.29 -6.63
CA ASN A 275 13.42 -11.33 -7.43
C ASN A 275 12.83 -12.40 -6.50
N ILE A 276 11.50 -12.57 -6.52
CA ILE A 276 10.81 -13.46 -5.59
C ILE A 276 11.13 -14.94 -5.86
N SER A 277 11.45 -15.28 -7.12
CA SER A 277 11.63 -16.69 -7.52
C SER A 277 12.89 -17.34 -6.92
N ASP A 278 13.93 -16.55 -6.69
CA ASP A 278 15.22 -17.02 -6.19
C ASP A 278 15.77 -16.22 -4.99
N ASN A 279 15.01 -15.22 -4.53
CA ASN A 279 15.36 -14.29 -3.46
C ASN A 279 16.65 -13.50 -3.72
N SER A 280 17.00 -13.23 -4.98
CA SER A 280 18.17 -12.43 -5.34
C SER A 280 17.84 -10.94 -5.39
N ILE A 281 18.76 -10.10 -4.90
CA ILE A 281 18.69 -8.64 -5.06
C ILE A 281 19.35 -8.24 -6.37
N SER A 282 18.70 -7.36 -7.11
CA SER A 282 19.21 -6.76 -8.36
C SER A 282 18.85 -5.28 -8.42
N SER A 283 19.50 -4.54 -9.32
CA SER A 283 19.17 -3.14 -9.63
C SER A 283 18.54 -3.07 -11.02
N THR A 284 17.61 -2.14 -11.20
CA THR A 284 17.09 -1.76 -12.52
C THR A 284 18.14 -0.99 -13.34
N GLY A 285 19.12 -0.37 -12.67
CA GLY A 285 20.06 0.59 -13.24
C GLY A 285 19.50 2.01 -13.38
N ILE A 286 18.28 2.26 -12.89
CA ILE A 286 17.66 3.59 -12.88
C ILE A 286 18.19 4.35 -11.64
N GLU A 287 19.14 5.25 -11.86
CA GLU A 287 19.64 6.18 -10.86
C GLU A 287 18.70 7.41 -10.76
N VAL A 288 18.24 7.73 -9.56
CA VAL A 288 17.37 8.88 -9.30
C VAL A 288 17.96 9.72 -8.17
N GLU A 289 18.27 10.97 -8.45
CA GLU A 289 18.78 11.91 -7.44
C GLU A 289 17.61 12.62 -6.77
N MET A 290 17.41 12.34 -5.47
CA MET A 290 16.39 12.98 -4.64
C MET A 290 17.02 13.58 -3.39
N GLN A 291 16.53 14.74 -2.96
CA GLN A 291 16.96 15.38 -1.73
C GLN A 291 16.43 14.65 -0.50
N THR A 292 15.16 14.29 -0.50
CA THR A 292 14.49 13.57 0.60
C THR A 292 13.44 12.61 0.03
N PRO A 293 13.88 11.41 -0.39
CA PRO A 293 12.99 10.34 -0.85
C PRO A 293 11.93 10.04 0.21
N TYR A 294 10.67 10.03 -0.19
CA TYR A 294 9.56 9.98 0.75
C TYR A 294 8.44 9.02 0.35
N ALA A 295 8.18 8.85 -0.94
CA ALA A 295 7.21 7.89 -1.46
C ALA A 295 7.79 7.09 -2.62
N PHE A 296 7.33 5.85 -2.77
CA PHE A 296 7.68 4.98 -3.88
C PHE A 296 6.46 4.10 -4.22
N ALA A 297 6.16 3.93 -5.50
CA ALA A 297 5.13 3.01 -5.96
C ALA A 297 5.43 2.50 -7.37
N VAL A 298 4.88 1.35 -7.71
CA VAL A 298 4.91 0.81 -9.07
C VAL A 298 3.49 0.84 -9.62
N ASP A 299 3.29 1.39 -10.81
CA ASP A 299 1.99 1.30 -11.48
C ASP A 299 1.68 -0.18 -11.75
N PRO A 300 0.58 -0.73 -11.20
CA PRO A 300 0.27 -2.15 -11.31
C PRO A 300 -0.09 -2.58 -12.75
N VAL A 301 -0.31 -1.64 -13.67
CA VAL A 301 -0.64 -1.92 -15.07
C VAL A 301 0.57 -1.78 -15.98
N SER A 302 1.28 -0.64 -15.91
CA SER A 302 2.40 -0.38 -16.82
C SER A 302 3.76 -0.80 -16.27
N GLY A 303 3.89 -1.00 -14.96
CA GLY A 303 5.18 -1.20 -14.29
C GLY A 303 6.00 0.09 -14.13
N ASP A 304 5.41 1.25 -14.43
CA ASP A 304 6.08 2.55 -14.27
C ASP A 304 6.39 2.83 -12.80
N PHE A 305 7.55 3.41 -12.54
CA PHE A 305 7.98 3.80 -11.21
C PHE A 305 7.58 5.24 -10.90
N TYR A 306 6.91 5.44 -9.77
CA TYR A 306 6.56 6.75 -9.22
C TYR A 306 7.33 6.99 -7.93
N LEU A 307 8.10 8.08 -7.88
CA LEU A 307 8.89 8.47 -6.72
C LEU A 307 8.47 9.85 -6.23
N GLY A 308 8.35 10.02 -4.91
CA GLY A 308 8.08 11.29 -4.26
C GLY A 308 9.29 11.81 -3.51
N ASP A 309 9.70 13.04 -3.80
CA ASP A 309 10.75 13.77 -3.07
C ASP A 309 10.11 14.89 -2.22
N ALA A 310 10.23 14.78 -0.90
CA ALA A 310 9.68 15.77 0.03
C ALA A 310 10.47 17.08 0.11
N LEU A 311 11.69 17.11 -0.43
CA LEU A 311 12.64 18.23 -0.37
C LEU A 311 12.95 18.70 1.06
N ASP A 312 12.14 19.61 1.60
CA ASP A 312 12.33 20.27 2.90
C ASP A 312 11.08 20.22 3.80
N PHE A 313 10.07 19.42 3.42
CA PHE A 313 8.78 19.28 4.12
C PHE A 313 7.99 20.60 4.28
N SER A 314 8.35 21.64 3.53
CA SER A 314 7.75 22.97 3.64
C SER A 314 7.34 23.54 2.28
N SER A 315 8.19 23.37 1.28
CA SER A 315 7.93 23.69 -0.13
C SER A 315 7.18 22.56 -0.84
N GLU A 316 6.64 22.86 -2.02
CA GLU A 316 6.07 21.84 -2.91
C GLU A 316 7.17 20.82 -3.25
N GLY A 317 6.88 19.54 -3.01
CA GLY A 317 7.80 18.44 -3.31
C GLY A 317 7.77 18.09 -4.79
N LEU A 318 8.55 17.08 -5.19
CA LEU A 318 8.59 16.61 -6.58
C LEU A 318 8.00 15.21 -6.69
N VAL A 319 7.34 14.94 -7.82
CA VAL A 319 7.05 13.58 -8.27
C VAL A 319 7.87 13.32 -9.52
N ILE A 320 8.51 12.15 -9.56
CA ILE A 320 9.38 11.70 -10.65
C ILE A 320 8.81 10.38 -11.16
N ARG A 321 8.60 10.27 -12.48
CA ARG A 321 8.04 9.08 -13.13
C ARG A 321 9.02 8.51 -14.15
N TYR A 322 9.36 7.23 -14.01
CA TYR A 322 10.08 6.45 -15.01
C TYR A 322 9.19 5.34 -15.56
N ASP A 323 9.36 4.96 -16.82
CA ASP A 323 8.76 3.72 -17.32
C ASP A 323 9.51 2.48 -16.81
N ALA A 324 8.93 1.31 -17.05
CA ALA A 324 9.51 0.02 -16.65
C ALA A 324 10.87 -0.27 -17.32
N GLU A 325 11.15 0.34 -18.47
CA GLU A 325 12.42 0.24 -19.21
C GLU A 325 13.49 1.21 -18.73
N GLY A 326 13.14 2.18 -17.88
CA GLY A 326 14.03 3.17 -17.30
C GLY A 326 14.16 4.49 -18.05
N GLU A 327 13.23 4.82 -18.96
CA GLU A 327 13.09 6.16 -19.53
C GLU A 327 12.41 7.10 -18.53
N LEU A 328 13.00 8.28 -18.32
CA LEU A 328 12.35 9.35 -17.54
C LEU A 328 11.17 9.88 -18.35
N LEU A 329 9.96 9.64 -17.86
CA LEU A 329 8.73 10.13 -18.49
C LEU A 329 8.40 11.55 -18.05
N ASP A 330 8.49 11.84 -16.74
CA ASP A 330 8.10 13.15 -16.20
C ASP A 330 8.78 13.51 -14.88
N THR A 331 8.85 14.81 -14.61
CA THR A 331 9.18 15.36 -13.30
C THR A 331 8.40 16.66 -13.09
N PHE A 332 7.57 16.70 -12.05
CA PHE A 332 6.70 17.85 -11.79
C PHE A 332 6.63 18.23 -10.31
N GLU A 333 6.36 19.51 -10.06
CA GLU A 333 6.05 20.03 -8.73
C GLU A 333 4.69 19.49 -8.27
N SER A 334 4.67 18.93 -7.07
CA SER A 334 3.51 18.29 -6.44
C SER A 334 2.92 19.15 -5.32
N GLY A 335 2.26 18.56 -4.33
CA GLY A 335 1.99 19.21 -3.05
C GLY A 335 3.19 19.08 -2.08
N ILE A 336 3.02 19.50 -0.83
CA ILE A 336 4.10 19.44 0.17
C ILE A 336 4.23 18.01 0.70
N ALA A 337 5.43 17.42 0.57
CA ALA A 337 5.74 16.05 1.01
C ALA A 337 4.81 14.97 0.40
N PRO A 338 4.97 14.65 -0.91
CA PRO A 338 4.25 13.55 -1.54
C PRO A 338 4.61 12.24 -0.84
N THR A 339 3.63 11.58 -0.24
CA THR A 339 3.84 10.48 0.72
C THR A 339 3.31 9.14 0.26
N GLN A 340 2.39 9.09 -0.70
CA GLN A 340 1.80 7.85 -1.19
C GLN A 340 1.15 8.10 -2.55
N PHE A 341 0.99 7.04 -3.35
CA PHE A 341 0.29 7.05 -4.63
C PHE A 341 -0.87 6.03 -4.63
N SER A 342 -1.90 6.29 -5.45
CA SER A 342 -2.85 5.24 -5.82
C SER A 342 -3.27 5.38 -7.28
N PHE A 343 -3.59 4.24 -7.91
CA PHE A 343 -3.80 4.15 -9.36
C PHE A 343 -5.27 3.87 -9.67
N ASN A 344 -5.88 4.72 -10.49
CA ASN A 344 -7.22 4.48 -11.03
C ASN A 344 -7.12 3.66 -12.31
N ILE A 345 -7.51 2.39 -12.25
CA ILE A 345 -7.39 1.44 -13.36
C ILE A 345 -8.74 1.30 -14.08
N GLU A 346 -8.73 1.49 -15.38
CA GLU A 346 -9.89 1.32 -16.25
C GLU A 346 -9.63 0.24 -17.32
N ARG A 347 -10.71 -0.24 -17.94
CA ARG A 347 -10.61 -1.08 -19.14
C ARG A 347 -10.39 -0.18 -20.34
N ASP A 348 -9.36 -0.45 -21.12
CA ASP A 348 -9.19 0.19 -22.41
C ASP A 348 -10.27 -0.30 -23.38
N ARG A 349 -10.85 0.62 -24.15
CA ARG A 349 -12.11 0.41 -24.89
C ARG A 349 -11.95 0.28 -26.38
#